data_AF-A0A1B8PKH1-F1
#
_entry.id   AF-A0A1B8PKH1-F1
#
_cell.length_a   1.000
_cell.length_b   1.000
_cell.length_c   1.000
_cell.angle_alpha   90.00
_cell.angle_beta   90.00
_cell.angle_gamma   90.00
#
_symmetry.space_group_name_H-M   'P 1'
#
loop_
_entity.id
_entity.type
_entity.pdbx_description
1 polymer ?
#
loop_
_entity_poly.entity_id
_entity_poly.type
_entity_poly.pdbx_seq_one_letter_code
_entity_poly.pdbx_strand_id
1 'polypeptide(L)'
;MNTTDTPKDDTLKDKIKICHTCQRRGNMIIQRRVRIGEFCTLLGKTRSTFDRWQKSGKIPKEDGHDPYPYWLENNVKTFVEHK
;
A
#
# COMPACT_ATOMS: atom_id res chain seq x y z
N MET A 1 21.26 14.52 -57.33
CA MET A 1 20.89 13.85 -56.07
C MET A 1 20.70 14.94 -55.02
N ASN A 2 19.47 15.43 -54.84
CA ASN A 2 19.14 16.43 -53.83
C ASN A 2 17.92 15.92 -53.05
N THR A 3 18.14 15.59 -51.78
CA THR A 3 17.11 15.25 -50.80
C THR A 3 16.58 16.54 -50.18
N THR A 4 15.32 16.87 -50.46
CA THR A 4 14.62 17.99 -49.80
C THR A 4 13.74 17.42 -48.70
N ASP A 5 14.05 17.89 -47.50
CA ASP A 5 13.44 17.66 -46.20
C ASP A 5 11.92 17.89 -46.22
N THR A 6 11.16 16.98 -45.60
CA THR A 6 9.75 17.18 -45.27
C THR A 6 9.52 16.77 -43.82
N PRO A 7 9.22 17.71 -42.90
CA PRO A 7 8.61 17.37 -41.63
C PRO A 7 7.09 17.42 -41.75
N LYS A 8 6.48 16.44 -41.10
CA LYS A 8 5.10 16.00 -41.19
C LYS A 8 4.13 16.95 -40.51
N ASP A 9 2.94 17.00 -41.10
CA ASP A 9 1.67 17.31 -40.46
C ASP A 9 1.53 16.53 -39.15
N ASP A 10 1.33 17.23 -38.02
CA ASP A 10 0.77 16.65 -36.79
C ASP A 10 0.14 17.78 -35.97
N THR A 11 -1.02 18.21 -36.46
CA THR A 11 -1.99 19.03 -35.72
C THR A 11 -2.64 18.19 -34.62
N LEU A 12 -1.96 17.90 -33.50
CA LEU A 12 -2.66 17.30 -32.34
C LEU A 12 -1.88 17.31 -31.03
N LYS A 13 -1.64 18.49 -30.44
CA LYS A 13 -1.44 18.58 -28.97
C LYS A 13 -2.25 19.73 -28.41
N ASP A 14 -3.55 19.54 -28.56
CA ASP A 14 -4.54 19.68 -27.50
C ASP A 14 -4.03 20.38 -26.24
N LYS A 15 -4.67 21.52 -25.96
CA LYS A 15 -4.53 22.34 -24.78
C LYS A 15 -5.07 21.59 -23.56
N ILE A 16 -4.43 20.50 -23.17
CA ILE A 16 -4.62 19.89 -21.86
C ILE A 16 -3.92 20.82 -20.86
N LYS A 17 -4.65 21.86 -20.42
CA LYS A 17 -4.38 22.50 -19.13
C LYS A 17 -4.63 21.44 -18.07
N ILE A 18 -3.61 20.62 -17.81
CA ILE A 18 -3.57 19.80 -16.59
C ILE A 18 -3.50 20.80 -15.44
N CYS A 19 -4.66 21.02 -14.82
CA CYS A 19 -4.79 21.79 -13.60
C CYS A 19 -4.06 21.01 -12.49
N HIS A 20 -2.80 21.35 -12.26
CA HIS A 20 -1.90 20.70 -11.29
C HIS A 20 -2.27 20.97 -9.82
N THR A 21 -3.47 21.45 -9.51
CA THR A 21 -3.85 21.89 -8.15
C THR A 21 -4.98 21.10 -7.49
N CYS A 22 -5.44 19.98 -8.07
CA CYS A 22 -6.46 19.13 -7.42
C CYS A 22 -5.95 17.77 -6.91
N GLN A 23 -4.65 17.46 -7.05
CA GLN A 23 -4.10 16.15 -6.66
C GLN A 23 -3.72 16.05 -5.17
N ARG A 24 -4.48 16.71 -4.30
CA ARG A 24 -4.35 16.58 -2.84
C ARG A 24 -5.71 16.61 -2.15
N ARG A 25 -6.55 15.60 -2.36
CA ARG A 25 -7.61 15.26 -1.39
C ARG A 25 -7.78 13.76 -1.31
N GLY A 26 -7.16 13.20 -0.27
CA GLY A 26 -7.48 11.91 0.37
C GLY A 26 -7.92 10.79 -0.55
N ASN A 27 -6.97 10.05 -1.12
CA ASN A 27 -7.23 8.66 -1.42
C ASN A 27 -7.48 8.00 -0.05
N MET A 28 -8.74 7.89 0.36
CA MET A 28 -9.12 7.06 1.50
C MET A 28 -8.91 5.62 1.03
N ILE A 29 -7.63 5.21 1.03
CA ILE A 29 -7.25 3.83 0.76
C ILE A 29 -7.89 3.05 1.88
N ILE A 30 -8.97 2.35 1.57
CA ILE A 30 -9.57 1.39 2.49
C ILE A 30 -8.46 0.38 2.78
N GLN A 31 -7.82 0.53 3.93
CA GLN A 31 -6.69 -0.31 4.29
C GLN A 31 -7.21 -1.71 4.60
N ARG A 32 -6.61 -2.71 3.95
CA ARG A 32 -6.96 -4.11 4.15
C ARG A 32 -6.71 -4.50 5.61
N ARG A 33 -7.69 -5.18 6.22
CA ARG A 33 -7.60 -5.70 7.59
C ARG A 33 -6.98 -7.09 7.57
N VAL A 34 -5.87 -7.26 8.27
CA VAL A 34 -5.17 -8.52 8.49
C VAL A 34 -5.61 -9.11 9.82
N ARG A 35 -6.03 -10.36 9.81
CA ARG A 35 -6.38 -11.11 11.03
C ARG A 35 -5.19 -11.88 11.55
N ILE A 36 -5.31 -12.32 12.80
CA ILE A 36 -4.36 -13.21 13.48
C ILE A 36 -3.81 -14.32 12.57
N GLY A 37 -4.69 -15.07 11.90
CA GLY A 37 -4.28 -16.23 11.11
C GLY A 37 -3.37 -15.83 9.95
N GLU A 38 -3.76 -14.78 9.24
CA GLU A 38 -2.96 -14.22 8.14
C GLU A 38 -1.66 -13.59 8.65
N PHE A 39 -1.69 -12.88 9.79
CA PHE A 39 -0.48 -12.33 10.40
C PHE A 39 0.50 -13.46 10.80
N CYS A 40 0.01 -14.57 11.33
CA CYS A 40 0.84 -15.74 11.63
C CYS A 40 1.51 -16.30 10.36
N THR A 41 0.76 -16.40 9.25
CA THR A 41 1.27 -16.83 7.94
C THR A 41 2.34 -15.87 7.43
N LEU A 42 2.10 -14.56 7.47
CA LEU A 42 3.06 -13.53 7.05
C LEU A 42 4.34 -13.54 7.89
N LEU A 43 4.22 -13.85 9.19
CA LEU A 43 5.38 -14.00 10.07
C LEU A 43 6.11 -15.34 9.90
N GLY A 44 5.49 -16.33 9.24
CA GLY A 44 5.98 -17.70 9.20
C GLY A 44 6.08 -18.33 10.59
N LYS A 45 5.17 -17.99 11.51
CA LYS A 45 5.17 -18.47 12.90
C LYS A 45 3.83 -19.06 13.31
N THR A 46 3.88 -19.93 14.32
CA THR A 46 2.68 -20.53 14.93
C THR A 46 1.90 -19.52 15.76
N ARG A 47 0.60 -19.81 15.96
CA ARG A 47 -0.27 -19.01 16.84
C ARG A 47 0.29 -18.87 18.26
N SER A 48 0.84 -19.94 18.84
CA SER A 48 1.45 -19.90 20.17
C SER A 48 2.65 -18.95 20.24
N THR A 49 3.46 -18.89 19.17
CA THR A 49 4.58 -17.95 19.07
C THR A 49 4.08 -16.52 18.95
N PHE A 50 3.04 -16.30 18.14
CA PHE A 50 2.38 -15.01 18.01
C PHE A 50 1.88 -14.50 19.36
N ASP A 51 1.12 -15.30 20.10
CA ASP A 51 0.54 -14.89 21.38
C ASP A 51 1.62 -14.56 22.42
N ARG A 52 2.71 -15.35 22.44
CA ARG A 52 3.88 -15.05 23.27
C ARG A 52 4.51 -13.72 22.89
N TRP A 53 4.69 -13.46 21.60
CA TRP A 53 5.29 -12.22 21.12
C TRP A 53 4.40 -10.99 21.32
N GLN A 54 3.08 -11.14 21.17
CA GLN A 54 2.12 -10.10 21.50
C GLN A 54 2.18 -9.76 22.99
N LYS A 55 2.19 -10.77 23.88
CA LYS A 55 2.35 -10.56 25.33
C LYS A 55 3.68 -9.91 25.71
N SER A 56 4.77 -10.25 25.01
CA SER A 56 6.08 -9.62 25.20
C SER A 56 6.21 -8.23 24.57
N GLY A 57 5.20 -7.73 23.85
CA GLY A 57 5.27 -6.45 23.13
C GLY A 57 6.16 -6.46 21.89
N LYS A 58 6.57 -7.64 21.40
CA LYS A 58 7.35 -7.78 20.17
C LYS A 58 6.52 -7.56 18.90
N ILE A 59 5.21 -7.75 18.97
CA ILE A 59 4.28 -7.49 17.87
C ILE A 59 3.47 -6.24 18.25
N PRO A 60 3.18 -5.33 17.30
CA PRO A 60 2.32 -4.18 17.56
C PRO A 60 0.94 -4.61 18.07
N LYS A 61 0.33 -3.78 18.92
CA LYS A 61 -1.07 -3.97 19.33
C LYS A 61 -1.99 -3.91 18.10
N GLU A 62 -3.15 -4.54 18.20
CA GLU A 62 -4.18 -4.48 17.18
C GLU A 62 -4.61 -3.04 16.88
N ASP A 63 -4.83 -2.74 15.60
CA ASP A 63 -5.31 -1.44 15.14
C ASP A 63 -6.81 -1.25 15.41
N GLY A 64 -7.54 -2.35 15.59
CA GLY A 64 -8.93 -2.32 16.00
C GLY A 64 -9.53 -3.70 16.23
N HIS A 65 -10.81 -3.71 16.57
CA HIS A 65 -11.56 -4.90 16.96
C HIS A 65 -12.97 -4.89 16.33
N ASP A 66 -13.24 -5.78 15.38
CA ASP A 66 -14.56 -5.88 14.71
C ASP A 66 -14.69 -7.14 13.82
N PRO A 67 -15.48 -8.17 14.18
CA PRO A 67 -15.83 -8.61 15.54
C PRO A 67 -14.63 -9.24 16.27
N TYR A 68 -13.50 -9.41 15.58
CA TYR A 68 -12.24 -9.96 16.09
C TYR A 68 -11.11 -8.91 16.01
N PRO A 69 -9.93 -9.15 16.61
CA PRO A 69 -8.78 -8.26 16.45
C PRO A 69 -8.32 -8.19 14.99
N TYR A 70 -7.88 -7.02 14.55
CA TYR A 70 -7.22 -6.85 13.26
C TYR A 70 -6.07 -5.85 13.31
N TRP A 71 -5.17 -5.99 12.34
CA TRP A 71 -4.10 -5.05 12.03
C TRP A 71 -4.30 -4.51 10.62
N LEU A 72 -3.86 -3.31 10.37
CA LEU A 72 -3.82 -2.75 9.03
C LEU A 72 -2.67 -3.38 8.27
N GLU A 73 -2.93 -3.80 7.03
CA GLU A 73 -1.95 -4.53 6.22
C GLU A 73 -0.62 -3.77 6.08
N ASN A 74 -0.66 -2.44 5.94
CA ASN A 74 0.55 -1.62 5.87
C ASN A 74 1.40 -1.74 7.14
N ASN A 75 0.77 -1.68 8.32
CA ASN A 75 1.46 -1.82 9.60
C ASN A 75 2.10 -3.21 9.73
N VAL A 76 1.40 -4.25 9.28
CA VAL A 76 1.92 -5.63 9.29
C VAL A 76 3.11 -5.77 8.32
N LYS A 77 3.00 -5.25 7.10
CA LYS A 77 4.08 -5.30 6.09
C LYS A 77 5.32 -4.58 6.59
N THR A 78 5.17 -3.34 7.06
CA THR A 78 6.28 -2.58 7.67
C THR A 78 6.90 -3.36 8.83
N PHE A 79 6.09 -3.96 9.71
CA PHE A 79 6.62 -4.77 10.81
C PHE A 79 7.39 -6.02 10.34
N VAL A 80 6.92 -6.71 9.31
CA VAL A 80 7.58 -7.92 8.79
C VAL A 80 8.87 -7.58 8.04
N GLU A 81 8.89 -6.48 7.29
CA GLU A 81 10.08 -6.02 6.54
C GLU A 81 11.19 -5.51 7.44
N HIS A 82 10.86 -4.85 8.56
CA HIS A 82 11.84 -4.26 9.48
C HIS A 82 12.37 -5.21 10.56
N LYS A 83 12.10 -6.52 10.46
CA LYS A 83 12.34 -7.50 11.53
C LYS A 83 13.31 -8.59 11.11
#